data_AF-A0A7X8MG68-F1
#
_entry.id   AF-A0A7X8MG68-F1
#
_cell.length_a   1.000
_cell.length_b   1.000
_cell.length_c   1.000
_cell.angle_alpha   90.00
_cell.angle_beta   90.00
_cell.angle_gamma   90.00
#
_symmetry.space_group_name_H-M   'P 1'
#
loop_
_entity.id
_entity.type
_entity.pdbx_description
1 polymer ?
#
loop_
_entity_poly.entity_id
_entity_poly.type
_entity_poly.pdbx_seq_one_letter_code
_entity_poly.pdbx_strand_id
1 'polypeptide(L)'
;MWNTAAIPRYIYDRLNRLSKVQYPNATEEFEYDMAGNRIKRTFNNVITKYDYDRRNRLTEKVEGGMQTSYRYDPQGNLIAEEGRHGTTRYTYDCFNRTASIQSAMGGYVQNRYDPEGLRYELWENGKLSRFIFSGREVVAEVDANNSLKAAIVRGHEILAQKDVRDNSYYYLNNAHG
;
A
#
# COMPACT_ATOMS: atom_id res chain seq x y z
N MET A 1 -15.08 9.66 -39.61
CA MET A 1 -15.24 10.72 -38.59
C MET A 1 -14.56 10.20 -37.32
N TRP A 2 -13.48 10.83 -36.88
CA TRP A 2 -12.80 10.43 -35.64
C TRP A 2 -13.61 10.95 -34.46
N ASN A 3 -14.08 10.04 -33.61
CA ASN A 3 -14.80 10.38 -32.39
C ASN A 3 -13.77 10.98 -31.42
N THR A 4 -13.72 12.31 -31.30
CA THR A 4 -12.92 12.96 -30.27
C THR A 4 -13.47 12.54 -28.92
N ALA A 5 -12.78 11.63 -28.24
CA ALA A 5 -13.06 11.32 -26.85
C ALA A 5 -13.06 12.64 -26.07
N ALA A 6 -14.21 13.02 -25.53
CA ALA A 6 -14.34 14.27 -24.81
C ALA A 6 -13.41 14.22 -23.58
N ILE A 7 -12.42 15.13 -23.58
CA ILE A 7 -11.36 15.17 -22.58
C ILE A 7 -11.93 15.75 -21.28
N PRO A 8 -11.61 15.19 -20.10
CA PRO A 8 -12.05 15.75 -18.83
C PRO A 8 -11.49 17.17 -18.63
N ARG A 9 -12.31 18.06 -18.07
CA ARG A 9 -11.89 19.41 -17.67
C ARG A 9 -11.63 19.47 -16.18
N TYR A 10 -10.46 19.99 -15.81
CA TYR A 10 -10.03 20.19 -14.43
C TYR A 10 -10.27 21.64 -14.01
N ILE A 11 -10.88 21.82 -12.84
CA ILE A 11 -11.19 23.13 -12.27
C ILE A 11 -10.55 23.18 -10.89
N TYR A 12 -9.87 24.30 -10.62
CA TYR A 12 -9.12 24.53 -9.40
C TYR A 12 -9.74 25.67 -8.60
N ASP A 13 -9.58 25.62 -7.28
CA ASP A 13 -9.94 26.72 -6.40
C ASP A 13 -8.87 27.84 -6.42
N ARG A 14 -9.09 28.89 -5.61
CA ARG A 14 -8.17 30.05 -5.52
C ARG A 14 -6.79 29.71 -4.95
N LEU A 15 -6.65 28.57 -4.28
CA LEU A 15 -5.39 28.06 -3.74
C LEU A 15 -4.74 27.05 -4.72
N ASN A 16 -5.25 26.97 -5.94
CA ASN A 16 -4.81 26.05 -6.99
C ASN A 16 -4.94 24.56 -6.61
N ARG A 17 -5.95 24.23 -5.78
CA ARG A 17 -6.30 22.84 -5.43
C ARG A 17 -7.42 22.35 -6.32
N LEU A 18 -7.41 21.08 -6.72
CA LEU A 18 -8.43 20.50 -7.59
C LEU A 18 -9.79 20.51 -6.89
N SER A 19 -10.72 21.34 -7.36
CA SER A 19 -12.06 21.48 -6.77
C SER A 19 -13.11 20.68 -7.53
N LYS A 20 -12.93 20.49 -8.85
CA LYS A 20 -13.89 19.76 -9.68
C LYS A 20 -13.24 19.15 -10.93
N VAL A 21 -13.66 17.93 -11.28
CA VAL A 21 -13.38 17.29 -12.57
C VAL A 21 -14.71 17.12 -13.30
N GLN A 22 -14.78 17.69 -14.49
CA GLN A 22 -15.93 17.56 -15.38
C GLN A 22 -15.62 16.48 -16.42
N TYR A 23 -16.25 15.31 -16.28
CA TYR A 23 -16.24 14.26 -17.30
C TYR A 23 -17.39 14.49 -18.29
N PRO A 24 -17.40 13.81 -19.45
CA PRO A 24 -18.48 13.94 -20.43
C PRO A 24 -19.86 13.60 -19.90
N ASN A 25 -19.94 12.65 -18.96
CA ASN A 25 -21.18 12.08 -18.42
C ASN A 25 -21.25 12.10 -16.89
N ALA A 26 -20.28 12.73 -16.22
CA ALA A 26 -20.19 12.72 -14.76
C ALA A 26 -19.48 13.98 -14.25
N THR A 27 -19.69 14.26 -12.97
CA THR A 27 -18.96 15.31 -12.26
C THR A 27 -18.39 14.74 -10.98
N GLU A 28 -17.16 15.12 -10.70
CA GLU A 28 -16.49 14.83 -9.43
C GLU A 28 -16.13 16.15 -8.76
N GLU A 29 -16.51 16.32 -7.50
CA GLU A 29 -16.31 17.56 -6.74
C GLU A 29 -15.56 17.27 -5.44
N PHE A 30 -14.73 18.21 -5.02
CA PHE A 30 -13.88 18.10 -3.84
C PHE A 30 -13.98 19.36 -2.97
N GLU A 31 -14.03 19.15 -1.66
CA GLU A 31 -13.95 20.21 -0.66
C GLU A 31 -12.78 19.95 0.27
N TYR A 32 -12.15 21.02 0.76
CA TYR A 32 -10.94 20.97 1.58
C TYR A 32 -11.07 21.85 2.82
N ASP A 33 -10.38 21.48 3.89
CA ASP A 33 -10.19 22.35 5.05
C ASP A 33 -9.13 23.45 4.77
N MET A 34 -8.85 24.25 5.80
CA MET A 34 -7.85 25.33 5.74
C MET A 34 -6.40 24.82 5.67
N ALA A 35 -6.13 23.60 6.17
CA ALA A 35 -4.82 22.98 6.09
C ALA A 35 -4.56 22.32 4.72
N GLY A 36 -5.59 22.22 3.88
CA GLY A 36 -5.52 21.60 2.56
C GLY A 36 -5.89 20.13 2.54
N ASN A 37 -6.39 19.56 3.65
CA ASN A 37 -6.89 18.20 3.66
C ASN A 37 -8.25 18.14 2.98
N ARG A 38 -8.50 17.10 2.18
CA ARG A 38 -9.79 16.89 1.52
C ARG A 38 -10.81 16.41 2.54
N ILE A 39 -11.86 17.17 2.81
CA ILE A 39 -12.92 16.81 3.77
C ILE A 39 -14.13 16.15 3.11
N LYS A 40 -14.31 16.37 1.80
CA LYS A 40 -15.43 15.77 1.06
C LYS A 40 -15.07 15.52 -0.40
N ARG A 41 -15.62 14.43 -0.93
CA ARG A 41 -15.67 14.09 -2.34
C ARG A 41 -17.09 13.71 -2.72
N THR A 42 -17.58 14.18 -3.85
CA THR A 42 -18.86 13.77 -4.43
C THR A 42 -18.62 13.26 -5.84
N PHE A 43 -18.98 12.01 -6.13
CA PHE A 43 -18.88 11.43 -7.47
C PHE A 43 -20.01 10.44 -7.71
N ASN A 44 -20.74 10.56 -8.82
CA ASN A 44 -21.86 9.68 -9.18
C ASN A 44 -22.87 9.47 -8.02
N ASN A 45 -23.27 10.55 -7.36
CA ASN A 45 -24.15 10.55 -6.16
C ASN A 45 -23.59 9.81 -4.93
N VAL A 46 -22.34 9.35 -4.96
CA VAL A 46 -21.64 8.84 -3.79
C VAL A 46 -20.88 9.97 -3.14
N ILE A 47 -21.21 10.25 -1.87
CA ILE A 47 -20.46 11.18 -1.03
C ILE A 47 -19.45 10.38 -0.21
N THR A 48 -18.19 10.81 -0.25
CA THR A 48 -17.14 10.39 0.66
C THR A 48 -16.76 11.56 1.57
N LYS A 49 -16.82 11.37 2.88
CA LYS A 49 -16.35 12.33 3.89
C LYS A 49 -15.07 11.83 4.53
N TYR A 50 -14.24 12.77 4.96
CA TYR A 50 -12.96 12.50 5.60
C TYR A 50 -12.77 13.41 6.80
N ASP A 51 -12.37 12.85 7.94
CA ASP A 51 -12.00 13.60 9.13
C ASP A 51 -10.54 13.35 9.48
N TYR A 52 -9.91 14.37 10.07
CA TYR A 52 -8.49 14.39 10.37
C TYR A 52 -8.24 14.80 11.82
N ASP A 53 -7.15 14.29 12.39
CA ASP A 53 -6.66 14.80 13.66
C ASP A 53 -5.86 16.10 13.50
N ARG A 54 -5.45 16.69 14.64
CA ARG A 54 -4.65 17.93 14.68
C ARG A 54 -3.29 17.85 13.99
N ARG A 55 -2.82 16.64 13.63
CA ARG A 55 -1.58 16.39 12.89
C ARG A 55 -1.85 16.12 11.40
N ASN A 56 -3.05 16.43 10.92
CA ASN A 56 -3.51 16.18 9.54
C ASN A 56 -3.50 14.70 9.14
N ARG A 57 -3.66 13.78 10.10
CA ARG A 57 -3.77 12.34 9.83
C ARG A 57 -5.23 11.95 9.72
N LEU A 58 -5.60 11.21 8.67
CA LEU A 58 -6.97 10.74 8.45
C LEU A 58 -7.41 9.86 9.62
N THR A 59 -8.46 10.23 10.34
CA THR A 59 -9.03 9.45 11.46
C THR A 59 -10.32 8.75 11.09
N GLU A 60 -11.06 9.26 10.11
CA GLU A 60 -12.31 8.67 9.65
C GLU A 60 -12.52 8.89 8.15
N LYS A 61 -13.05 7.87 7.48
CA LYS A 61 -13.57 7.94 6.11
C LYS A 61 -14.97 7.35 6.09
N VAL A 62 -15.95 8.10 5.58
CA VAL A 62 -17.32 7.61 5.36
C VAL A 62 -17.62 7.64 3.87
N GLU A 63 -17.76 6.49 3.21
CA GLU A 63 -18.02 6.36 1.78
C GLU A 63 -19.36 5.66 1.53
N GLY A 64 -20.33 6.36 0.95
CA GLY A 64 -21.64 5.76 0.68
C GLY A 64 -22.34 5.21 1.93
N GLY A 65 -22.09 5.82 3.10
CA GLY A 65 -22.60 5.39 4.40
C GLY A 65 -21.74 4.34 5.12
N MET A 66 -20.69 3.80 4.48
CA MET A 66 -19.74 2.88 5.11
C MET A 66 -18.62 3.65 5.80
N GLN A 67 -18.54 3.54 7.12
CA GLN A 67 -17.50 4.16 7.93
C GLN A 67 -16.26 3.27 8.04
N THR A 68 -15.09 3.88 7.99
CA THR A 68 -13.79 3.29 8.32
C THR A 68 -13.03 4.25 9.23
N SER A 69 -12.55 3.78 10.37
CA SER A 69 -11.78 4.57 11.33
C SER A 69 -10.32 4.15 11.37
N TYR A 70 -9.44 5.09 11.67
CA TYR A 70 -8.00 4.92 11.64
C TYR A 70 -7.39 5.41 12.96
N ARG A 71 -6.50 4.61 13.53
CA ARG A 71 -5.79 4.93 14.79
C ARG A 71 -4.30 4.86 14.58
N TYR A 72 -3.59 5.77 15.22
CA TYR A 72 -2.15 5.91 15.08
C TYR A 72 -1.45 5.90 16.44
N ASP A 73 -0.21 5.44 16.45
CA ASP A 73 0.69 5.61 17.59
C ASP A 73 1.23 7.08 17.68
N PRO A 74 2.00 7.41 18.73
CA PRO A 74 2.63 8.72 18.88
C PRO A 74 3.65 9.07 17.78
N GLN A 75 4.29 8.07 17.18
CA GLN A 75 5.29 8.22 16.12
C GLN A 75 4.66 8.51 14.75
N GLY A 76 3.36 8.27 14.59
CA GLY A 76 2.64 8.50 13.34
C GLY A 76 2.25 7.23 12.61
N ASN A 77 2.59 6.05 13.12
CA ASN A 77 2.31 4.79 12.45
C ASN A 77 0.85 4.39 12.66
N LEU A 78 0.20 3.88 11.61
CA LEU A 78 -1.18 3.37 11.66
C LEU A 78 -1.21 2.05 12.43
N ILE A 79 -1.88 1.99 13.57
CA ILE A 79 -1.96 0.78 14.41
C ILE A 79 -3.29 0.03 14.29
N ALA A 80 -4.34 0.69 13.81
CA ALA A 80 -5.61 0.04 13.52
C ALA A 80 -6.38 0.74 12.40
N GLU A 81 -6.96 -0.06 11.51
CA GLU A 81 -7.95 0.33 10.53
C GLU A 81 -9.21 -0.52 10.80
N GLU A 82 -10.33 0.13 11.10
CA GLU A 82 -11.56 -0.54 11.48
C GLU A 82 -12.67 -0.13 10.53
N GLY A 83 -13.14 -1.08 9.74
CA GLY A 83 -14.22 -0.88 8.78
C GLY A 83 -15.25 -2.01 8.85
N ARG A 84 -16.11 -2.10 7.83
CA ARG A 84 -17.23 -3.06 7.79
C ARG A 84 -16.83 -4.54 7.92
N HIS A 85 -15.59 -4.88 7.59
CA HIS A 85 -15.09 -6.25 7.62
C HIS A 85 -14.38 -6.61 8.93
N GLY A 86 -14.31 -5.67 9.88
CA GLY A 86 -13.58 -5.82 11.13
C GLY A 86 -12.37 -4.90 11.19
N THR A 87 -11.44 -5.22 12.10
CA THR A 87 -10.25 -4.41 12.37
C THR A 87 -9.00 -5.07 11.82
N THR A 88 -8.27 -4.36 10.95
CA THR A 88 -6.88 -4.68 10.63
C THR A 88 -5.97 -3.99 11.63
N ARG A 89 -5.06 -4.73 12.26
CA ARG A 89 -4.11 -4.22 13.26
C ARG A 89 -2.68 -4.31 12.73
N TYR A 90 -1.89 -3.31 13.07
CA TYR A 90 -0.49 -3.24 12.69
C TYR A 90 0.37 -3.05 13.93
N THR A 91 1.56 -3.64 13.91
CA THR A 91 2.60 -3.37 14.92
C THR A 91 3.90 -3.03 14.22
N TYR A 92 4.75 -2.32 14.94
CA TYR A 92 6.02 -1.80 14.44
C TYR A 92 7.14 -2.17 15.40
N ASP A 93 8.34 -2.36 14.86
CA ASP A 93 9.54 -2.47 15.67
C ASP A 93 10.05 -1.09 16.12
N CYS A 94 11.13 -1.07 16.90
CA CYS A 94 11.71 0.16 17.42
C CYS A 94 12.30 1.09 16.34
N PHE A 95 12.38 0.65 15.09
CA PHE A 95 12.83 1.44 13.94
C PHE A 95 11.65 1.89 13.05
N ASN A 96 10.41 1.79 13.53
CA ASN A 96 9.18 2.11 12.79
C ASN A 96 8.97 1.25 11.53
N ARG A 97 9.50 0.02 11.49
CA ARG A 97 9.24 -0.93 10.40
C ARG A 97 8.10 -1.87 10.79
N THR A 98 7.25 -2.26 9.85
CA THR A 98 6.09 -3.12 10.13
C THR A 98 6.52 -4.49 10.65
N ALA A 99 6.28 -4.75 11.93
CA ALA A 99 6.61 -6.02 12.57
C ALA A 99 5.51 -7.06 12.37
N SER A 100 4.23 -6.67 12.43
CA SER A 100 3.12 -7.58 12.11
C SER A 100 1.89 -6.87 11.56
N ILE A 101 1.08 -7.63 10.83
CA ILE A 101 -0.23 -7.23 10.32
C ILE A 101 -1.21 -8.36 10.64
N GLN A 102 -2.29 -8.03 11.33
CA GLN A 102 -3.44 -8.92 11.49
C GLN A 102 -4.60 -8.33 10.71
N SER A 103 -4.94 -8.93 9.57
CA SER A 103 -6.03 -8.50 8.71
C SER A 103 -7.38 -8.79 9.34
N ALA A 104 -8.34 -7.89 9.12
CA ALA A 104 -9.74 -8.11 9.47
C ALA A 104 -10.32 -9.40 8.87
N MET A 105 -9.80 -9.85 7.72
CA MET A 105 -10.21 -11.08 7.03
C MET A 105 -9.47 -12.34 7.52
N GLY A 106 -8.73 -12.27 8.63
CA GLY A 106 -8.03 -13.39 9.25
C GLY A 106 -6.61 -13.65 8.75
N GLY A 107 -6.16 -12.92 7.73
CA GLY A 107 -4.77 -12.99 7.27
C GLY A 107 -3.79 -12.49 8.34
N TYR A 108 -2.64 -13.14 8.48
CA TYR A 108 -1.59 -12.74 9.41
C TYR A 108 -0.22 -12.70 8.73
N VAL A 109 0.48 -11.59 8.91
CA VAL A 109 1.85 -11.38 8.45
C VAL A 109 2.72 -10.99 9.65
N GLN A 110 3.92 -11.55 9.73
CA GLN A 110 4.96 -11.11 10.66
C GLN A 110 6.29 -11.00 9.92
N ASN A 111 6.98 -9.86 10.05
CA ASN A 111 8.30 -9.63 9.48
C ASN A 111 9.34 -9.59 10.59
N ARG A 112 10.57 -10.05 10.29
CA ARG A 112 11.75 -9.74 11.10
C ARG A 112 12.85 -9.19 10.23
N TYR A 113 13.59 -8.27 10.83
CA TYR A 113 14.63 -7.49 10.18
C TYR A 113 15.93 -7.61 10.97
N ASP A 114 17.04 -7.59 10.26
CA ASP A 114 18.37 -7.50 10.86
C ASP A 114 18.69 -6.03 11.24
N PRO A 115 19.85 -5.79 11.89
CA PRO A 115 20.31 -4.44 12.23
C PRO A 115 20.48 -3.50 11.02
N GLU A 116 20.80 -4.04 9.85
CA GLU A 116 20.97 -3.31 8.58
C GLU A 116 19.62 -2.99 7.88
N GLY A 117 18.54 -3.51 8.44
CA GLY A 117 17.16 -3.34 8.00
C GLY A 117 16.72 -4.19 6.83
N LEU A 118 17.43 -5.28 6.57
CA LEU A 118 17.02 -6.29 5.62
C LEU A 118 16.02 -7.24 6.28
N ARG A 119 14.89 -7.48 5.61
CA ARG A 119 13.89 -8.44 6.06
C ARG A 119 14.41 -9.85 5.81
N TYR A 120 14.94 -10.52 6.83
CA TYR A 120 15.46 -11.88 6.72
C TYR A 120 14.40 -12.96 6.99
N GLU A 121 13.24 -12.60 7.55
CA GLU A 121 12.19 -13.58 7.88
C GLU A 121 10.78 -12.99 7.66
N LEU A 122 9.89 -13.80 7.08
CA LEU A 122 8.47 -13.51 6.84
C LEU A 122 7.63 -14.73 7.22
N TRP A 123 6.68 -14.55 8.13
CA TRP A 123 5.56 -15.48 8.29
C TRP A 123 4.33 -14.90 7.62
N GLU A 124 3.71 -15.68 6.75
CA GLU A 124 2.43 -15.35 6.15
C GLU A 124 1.49 -16.54 6.33
N ASN A 125 0.41 -16.34 7.10
CA ASN A 125 -0.61 -17.36 7.37
C ASN A 125 -0.02 -18.72 7.80
N GLY A 126 0.98 -18.69 8.69
CA GLY A 126 1.66 -19.87 9.20
C GLY A 126 2.79 -20.41 8.31
N LYS A 127 2.99 -19.87 7.11
CA LYS A 127 4.11 -20.25 6.23
C LYS A 127 5.30 -19.33 6.46
N LEU A 128 6.43 -19.92 6.81
CA LEU A 128 7.68 -19.20 7.00
C LEU A 128 8.48 -19.14 5.70
N SER A 129 9.01 -17.96 5.41
CA SER A 129 10.00 -17.72 4.35
C SER A 129 11.19 -16.99 4.96
N ARG A 130 12.40 -17.47 4.70
CA ARG A 130 13.65 -16.80 5.09
C ARG A 130 14.36 -16.29 3.85
N PHE A 131 14.90 -15.09 3.94
CA PHE A 131 15.61 -14.43 2.85
C PHE A 131 17.10 -14.44 3.16
N ILE A 132 17.88 -14.97 2.22
CA ILE A 132 19.34 -15.02 2.28
C ILE A 132 19.86 -13.88 1.40
N PHE A 133 20.76 -13.08 1.97
CA PHE A 133 21.28 -11.88 1.32
C PHE A 133 22.76 -12.02 0.95
N SER A 134 23.14 -11.38 -0.16
CA SER A 134 24.51 -11.02 -0.49
C SER A 134 24.57 -9.50 -0.55
N GLY A 135 25.26 -8.88 0.42
CA GLY A 135 25.11 -7.44 0.66
C GLY A 135 23.67 -7.08 1.02
N ARG A 136 23.03 -6.20 0.23
CA ARG A 136 21.62 -5.81 0.43
C ARG A 136 20.66 -6.52 -0.52
N GLU A 137 21.16 -7.43 -1.36
CA GLU A 137 20.35 -8.13 -2.36
C GLU A 137 19.93 -9.50 -1.85
N VAL A 138 18.66 -9.86 -2.01
CA VAL A 138 18.18 -11.23 -1.78
C VAL A 138 18.74 -12.12 -2.89
N VAL A 139 19.46 -13.17 -2.51
CA VAL A 139 19.98 -14.19 -3.44
C VAL A 139 19.21 -15.49 -3.36
N ALA A 140 18.54 -15.76 -2.24
CA ALA A 140 17.64 -16.91 -2.12
C ALA A 140 16.52 -16.66 -1.12
N GLU A 141 15.40 -17.32 -1.35
CA GLU A 141 14.30 -17.48 -0.42
C GLU A 141 14.14 -18.96 -0.10
N VAL A 142 14.05 -19.31 1.18
CA VAL A 142 13.89 -20.69 1.64
C VAL A 142 12.68 -20.81 2.57
N ASP A 143 12.13 -22.02 2.69
CA ASP A 143 11.03 -22.32 3.60
C ASP A 143 11.50 -22.56 5.06
N ALA A 144 10.57 -22.98 5.93
CA ALA A 144 10.86 -23.29 7.33
C ALA A 144 11.95 -24.35 7.53
N ASN A 145 12.06 -25.29 6.59
CA ASN A 145 13.00 -26.42 6.61
C ASN A 145 14.32 -26.09 5.87
N ASN A 146 14.51 -24.83 5.47
CA ASN A 146 15.60 -24.35 4.63
C ASN A 146 15.61 -24.98 3.22
N SER A 147 14.47 -25.50 2.76
CA SER A 147 14.31 -25.92 1.37
C SER A 147 14.23 -24.67 0.51
N LEU A 148 14.98 -24.63 -0.59
CA LEU A 148 14.91 -23.54 -1.55
C LEU A 148 13.45 -23.34 -1.99
N LYS A 149 12.98 -22.10 -2.08
CA LYS A 149 11.71 -21.72 -2.73
C LYS A 149 12.01 -21.00 -4.04
N ALA A 150 12.96 -20.07 -3.98
CA ALA A 150 13.47 -19.37 -5.13
C ALA A 150 14.95 -19.03 -4.96
N ALA A 151 15.73 -19.17 -6.02
CA ALA A 151 17.05 -18.56 -6.15
C ALA A 151 16.97 -17.36 -7.10
N ILE A 152 17.58 -16.24 -6.71
CA ILE A 152 17.59 -15.01 -7.49
C ILE A 152 18.99 -14.85 -8.07
N VAL A 153 19.10 -14.93 -9.40
CA VAL A 153 20.35 -14.72 -10.13
C VAL A 153 20.36 -13.29 -10.65
N ARG A 154 21.34 -12.50 -10.22
CA ARG A 154 21.51 -11.10 -10.62
C ARG A 154 22.82 -10.86 -11.36
N GLY A 155 22.77 -9.95 -12.34
CA GLY A 155 23.91 -9.27 -12.95
C GLY A 155 23.88 -7.81 -12.50
N HIS A 156 23.85 -6.86 -13.45
CA HIS A 156 23.53 -5.45 -13.13
C HIS A 156 22.04 -5.23 -12.82
N GLU A 157 21.18 -6.20 -13.14
CA GLU A 157 19.74 -6.28 -12.83
C GLU A 157 19.34 -7.72 -12.47
N ILE A 158 18.06 -7.97 -12.14
CA ILE A 158 17.53 -9.34 -11.98
C ILE A 158 17.58 -10.02 -13.35
N LEU A 159 18.43 -11.04 -13.48
CA LEU A 159 18.55 -11.82 -14.71
C LEU A 159 17.57 -12.98 -14.72
N ALA A 160 17.39 -13.66 -13.57
CA ALA A 160 16.41 -14.73 -13.45
C ALA A 160 15.98 -14.97 -12.00
N GLN A 161 14.75 -15.42 -11.83
CA GLN A 161 14.29 -16.12 -10.63
C GLN A 161 14.12 -17.59 -10.99
N LYS A 162 14.77 -18.48 -10.24
CA LYS A 162 14.63 -19.93 -10.41
C LYS A 162 13.80 -20.50 -9.28
N ASP A 163 12.77 -21.28 -9.60
CA ASP A 163 11.99 -22.02 -8.60
C ASP A 163 12.65 -23.36 -8.24
N VAL A 164 12.02 -24.10 -7.31
CA VAL A 164 12.42 -25.46 -6.89
C VAL A 164 12.49 -26.50 -8.00
N ARG A 165 11.87 -26.25 -9.15
CA ARG A 165 11.85 -27.15 -10.31
C ARG A 165 12.82 -26.68 -11.41
N ASP A 166 13.70 -25.73 -11.08
CA ASP A 166 14.63 -25.07 -11.99
C ASP A 166 13.93 -24.31 -13.13
N ASN A 167 12.63 -24.03 -12.98
CA ASN A 167 11.93 -23.15 -13.91
C ASN A 167 12.50 -21.75 -13.73
N SER A 168 13.04 -21.21 -14.82
CA SER A 168 13.67 -19.90 -14.83
C SER A 168 12.69 -18.87 -15.36
N TYR A 169 12.37 -17.89 -14.52
CA TYR A 169 11.62 -16.70 -14.87
C TYR A 169 12.62 -15.58 -15.16
N TYR A 170 12.79 -15.23 -16.43
CA TYR A 170 13.69 -14.17 -16.86
C TYR A 170 12.93 -12.85 -16.85
N TYR A 171 13.45 -11.88 -16.09
CA TYR A 171 12.92 -10.51 -16.12
C TYR A 171 13.68 -9.76 -17.20
N LEU A 172 13.07 -9.61 -18.38
CA LEU A 172 13.51 -8.63 -19.37
C LEU A 172 12.92 -7.29 -18.95
N ASN A 173 13.74 -6.46 -18.31
CA ASN A 173 13.41 -5.06 -18.12
C ASN A 173 13.49 -4.37 -19.49
N ASN A 174 12.33 -4.09 -20.05
CA ASN A 174 12.20 -3.07 -21.07
C ASN A 174 12.41 -1.74 -20.34
N ALA A 175 13.24 -0.84 -20.86
CA ALA A 175 13.69 0.39 -20.21
C ALA A 175 12.61 1.49 -19.95
N HIS A 176 11.40 1.10 -19.55
CA HIS A 176 10.38 2.02 -19.04
C HIS A 176 9.83 1.43 -17.74
N GLY A 177 10.39 1.91 -16.63
CA GLY A 177 10.02 1.53 -15.26
C GLY A 177 8.66 2.02 -14.80
#